data_AF-A0A200QS27-F1
#
_entry.id   AF-A0A200QS27-F1
#
_cell.length_a   1.000
_cell.length_b   1.000
_cell.length_c   1.000
_cell.angle_alpha   90.00
_cell.angle_beta   90.00
_cell.angle_gamma   90.00
#
_symmetry.space_group_name_H-M   'P 1'
#
loop_
_entity.id
_entity.type
_entity.pdbx_description
1 polymer ?
#
loop_
_entity_poly.entity_id
_entity_poly.type
_entity_poly.pdbx_seq_one_letter_code
_entity_poly.pdbx_strand_id
1 'polypeptide(L)'
;MSSSRLLSSTSSSDRKKGVRSSCNLFQGTWVYDSSYPLYDSSDCPFIDPEFDCQKYGRPDQQYLKYRWKPSTCDIPRFNGLDFLKRWMGKKIMFVGDSLSLNQWQSLTCLIHAAVPNVKTSLVRKDSISSVIFEDYGVWVMHYRTPYLVDMVGEKVGRVLKLDSINGGNAWIGMDMLIFNTWHWWTHKGHNQPWDYLEEGTKLYKDMDRLIAFYKGLTTWARWVDHNIDPTKTKVFFQGISPTHYEGREWNEPSKTCSGQTQPISGSRYPAGLPAAAIVVNKVLARIKKPVYLLDVTTLSQLRKDAHPSAYSGEHGGNDCSHWCLPGLPDTWNQLLYTALIL
;
A
#
# COMPACT_ATOMS: atom_id res chain seq x y z
N MET A 1 -28.89 -75.87 22.78
CA MET A 1 -29.03 -75.42 21.38
C MET A 1 -30.50 -75.05 21.19
N SER A 2 -30.93 -73.91 20.67
CA SER A 2 -30.31 -72.70 20.16
C SER A 2 -31.40 -71.62 20.33
N SER A 3 -31.04 -70.38 20.68
CA SER A 3 -32.00 -69.28 20.60
C SER A 3 -31.29 -68.01 20.11
N SER A 4 -31.86 -67.48 19.05
CA SER A 4 -31.50 -66.31 18.27
C SER A 4 -31.63 -64.99 19.04
N ARG A 5 -30.71 -64.05 18.81
CA ARG A 5 -30.97 -62.60 18.89
C ARG A 5 -30.22 -61.84 17.80
N LEU A 6 -30.98 -60.99 17.11
CA LEU A 6 -30.53 -59.99 16.13
C LEU A 6 -29.72 -58.88 16.83
N LEU A 7 -28.67 -58.40 16.17
CA LEU A 7 -27.96 -57.16 16.52
C LEU A 7 -28.11 -56.17 15.35
N SER A 8 -28.68 -55.01 15.65
CA SER A 8 -28.87 -53.89 14.72
C SER A 8 -27.56 -53.13 14.49
N SER A 9 -27.27 -52.79 13.23
CA SER A 9 -26.17 -51.93 12.83
C SER A 9 -26.53 -50.45 13.01
N THR A 10 -25.81 -49.73 13.88
CA THR A 10 -25.83 -48.27 13.94
C THR A 10 -24.61 -47.69 13.22
N SER A 11 -24.85 -47.00 12.10
CA SER A 11 -23.85 -46.22 11.37
C SER A 11 -23.63 -44.85 12.05
N SER A 12 -22.45 -44.61 12.63
CA SER A 12 -22.03 -43.28 13.08
C SER A 12 -21.39 -42.53 11.92
N SER A 13 -22.14 -41.60 11.31
CA SER A 13 -21.60 -40.65 10.34
C SER A 13 -20.81 -39.56 11.05
N ASP A 14 -19.49 -39.70 11.11
CA ASP A 14 -18.59 -38.63 11.53
C ASP A 14 -18.61 -37.51 10.48
N ARG A 15 -19.32 -36.43 10.81
CA ARG A 15 -19.22 -35.16 10.08
C ARG A 15 -17.82 -34.58 10.30
N LYS A 16 -16.91 -34.82 9.37
CA LYS A 16 -15.70 -34.00 9.22
C LYS A 16 -16.13 -32.55 8.96
N LYS A 17 -16.17 -31.74 10.03
CA LYS A 17 -16.17 -30.28 9.92
C LYS A 17 -14.85 -29.91 9.22
N GLY A 18 -14.91 -29.69 7.91
CA GLY A 18 -13.81 -29.10 7.17
C GLY A 18 -13.47 -27.76 7.81
N VAL A 19 -12.25 -27.65 8.31
CA VAL A 19 -11.65 -26.35 8.63
C VAL A 19 -11.62 -25.59 7.32
N ARG A 20 -12.52 -24.63 7.12
CA ARG A 20 -12.36 -23.62 6.07
C ARG A 20 -11.03 -22.92 6.38
N SER A 21 -9.98 -23.22 5.62
CA SER A 21 -8.73 -22.48 5.71
C SER A 21 -9.07 -21.00 5.52
N SER A 22 -8.79 -20.17 6.51
CA SER A 22 -8.93 -18.72 6.36
C SER A 22 -8.02 -18.27 5.22
N CYS A 23 -8.61 -17.65 4.20
CA CYS A 23 -7.89 -17.13 3.04
C CYS A 23 -6.94 -16.02 3.49
N ASN A 24 -5.63 -16.26 3.41
CA ASN A 24 -4.64 -15.21 3.60
C ASN A 24 -4.32 -14.57 2.25
N LEU A 25 -4.89 -13.38 2.00
CA LEU A 25 -4.73 -12.62 0.76
C LEU A 25 -3.27 -12.25 0.46
N PHE A 26 -2.40 -12.22 1.46
CA PHE A 26 -1.05 -11.67 1.39
C PHE A 26 0.05 -12.73 1.34
N GLN A 27 -0.32 -14.02 1.40
CA GLN A 27 0.62 -15.14 1.26
C GLN A 27 0.33 -15.91 -0.04
N GLY A 28 1.32 -15.98 -0.91
CA GLY A 28 1.13 -16.42 -2.29
C GLY A 28 2.40 -16.33 -3.12
N THR A 29 2.21 -16.31 -4.43
CA THR A 29 3.28 -16.20 -5.42
C THR A 29 2.84 -15.29 -6.56
N TRP A 30 3.82 -14.71 -7.27
CA TRP A 30 3.58 -14.03 -8.53
C TRP A 30 3.48 -15.04 -9.66
N VAL A 31 2.43 -14.91 -10.46
CA VAL A 31 2.19 -15.77 -11.62
C VAL A 31 2.06 -14.92 -12.87
N TYR A 32 2.65 -15.42 -13.97
CA TYR A 32 2.49 -14.80 -15.27
C TYR A 32 1.03 -14.91 -15.74
N ASP A 33 0.50 -13.81 -16.26
CA ASP A 33 -0.83 -13.72 -16.84
C ASP A 33 -0.79 -12.77 -18.04
N SER A 34 -1.02 -13.32 -19.24
CA SER A 34 -0.96 -12.56 -20.49
C SER A 34 -2.05 -11.49 -20.61
N SER A 35 -3.12 -11.58 -19.81
CA SER A 35 -4.22 -10.61 -19.79
C SER A 35 -3.92 -9.34 -18.98
N TYR A 36 -2.76 -9.25 -18.32
CA TYR A 36 -2.29 -8.03 -17.66
C TYR A 36 -1.45 -7.19 -18.63
N PRO A 37 -1.27 -5.86 -18.42
CA PRO A 37 -1.84 -5.05 -17.34
C PRO A 37 -3.36 -4.82 -17.50
N LEU A 38 -3.99 -4.25 -16.47
CA LEU A 38 -5.44 -4.00 -16.48
C LEU A 38 -5.85 -2.74 -17.27
N TYR A 39 -4.87 -1.92 -17.66
CA TYR A 39 -5.03 -0.72 -18.46
C TYR A 39 -3.70 -0.39 -19.15
N ASP A 40 -3.74 0.45 -20.19
CA ASP A 40 -2.54 1.03 -20.81
C ASP A 40 -2.20 2.37 -20.13
N SER A 41 -0.94 2.64 -19.81
CA SER A 41 -0.57 3.90 -19.15
C SER A 41 -0.91 5.12 -20.01
N SER A 42 -0.84 4.97 -21.34
CA SER A 42 -1.13 6.05 -22.29
C SER A 42 -2.60 6.52 -22.25
N ASP A 43 -3.51 5.66 -21.79
CA ASP A 43 -4.93 5.99 -21.64
C ASP A 43 -5.24 6.68 -20.30
N CYS A 44 -4.31 6.70 -19.33
CA CYS A 44 -4.54 7.30 -18.02
C CYS A 44 -3.94 8.72 -17.90
N PRO A 45 -4.76 9.78 -17.80
CA PRO A 45 -4.25 11.15 -17.74
C PRO A 45 -3.71 11.57 -16.37
N PHE A 46 -3.72 10.68 -15.36
CA PHE A 46 -3.40 11.03 -13.97
C PHE A 46 -1.98 10.69 -13.54
N ILE A 47 -1.24 9.92 -14.35
CA ILE A 47 0.07 9.37 -14.00
C ILE A 47 1.13 10.47 -14.07
N ASP A 48 1.91 10.60 -13.01
CA ASP A 48 3.07 11.49 -13.00
C ASP A 48 4.24 10.90 -13.78
N PRO A 49 5.11 11.76 -14.36
CA PRO A 49 6.29 11.31 -15.09
C PRO A 49 7.16 10.27 -14.38
N GLU A 50 7.29 10.39 -13.05
CA GLU A 50 8.08 9.50 -12.21
C GLU A 50 7.61 8.03 -12.26
N PHE A 51 6.33 7.78 -12.57
CA PHE A 51 5.74 6.43 -12.58
C PHE A 51 5.40 5.91 -13.99
N ASP A 52 5.42 6.74 -15.03
CA ASP A 52 5.03 6.36 -16.40
C ASP A 52 6.20 5.75 -17.21
N CYS A 53 6.70 4.60 -16.76
CA CYS A 53 7.93 4.01 -17.28
C CYS A 53 7.91 3.72 -18.79
N GLN A 54 6.77 3.28 -19.35
CA GLN A 54 6.66 2.99 -20.78
C GLN A 54 6.79 4.27 -21.61
N LYS A 55 6.11 5.36 -21.20
CA LYS A 55 6.25 6.66 -21.85
C LYS A 55 7.68 7.20 -21.81
N TYR A 56 8.40 6.92 -20.73
CA TYR A 56 9.79 7.33 -20.55
C TYR A 56 10.81 6.30 -21.03
N GLY A 57 10.41 5.42 -21.95
CA GLY A 57 11.34 4.64 -22.78
C GLY A 57 11.80 3.33 -22.15
N ARG A 58 11.11 2.82 -21.12
CA ARG A 58 11.37 1.48 -20.60
C ARG A 58 11.08 0.42 -21.68
N PRO A 59 12.08 -0.36 -22.13
CA PRO A 59 11.94 -1.21 -23.30
C PRO A 59 11.26 -2.56 -22.99
N ASP A 60 11.40 -3.07 -21.77
CA ASP A 60 10.79 -4.34 -21.37
C ASP A 60 9.35 -4.15 -20.91
N GLN A 61 8.50 -5.13 -21.20
CA GLN A 61 7.08 -5.15 -20.77
C GLN A 61 6.75 -6.36 -19.90
N GLN A 62 7.72 -7.23 -19.60
CA GLN A 62 7.47 -8.48 -18.89
C GLN A 62 6.98 -8.23 -17.45
N TYR A 63 7.47 -7.17 -16.80
CA TYR A 63 7.04 -6.77 -15.45
C TYR A 63 5.52 -6.46 -15.37
N LEU A 64 4.90 -6.07 -16.48
CA LEU A 64 3.47 -5.78 -16.56
C LEU A 64 2.60 -7.04 -16.52
N LYS A 65 3.17 -8.23 -16.77
CA LYS A 65 2.43 -9.47 -17.02
C LYS A 65 2.31 -10.36 -15.78
N TYR A 66 2.49 -9.80 -14.58
CA TYR A 66 2.43 -10.57 -13.34
C TYR A 66 1.22 -10.17 -12.50
N ARG A 67 0.47 -11.18 -12.05
CA ARG A 67 -0.58 -11.04 -11.04
C ARG A 67 -0.22 -11.79 -9.77
N TRP A 68 -0.73 -11.32 -8.64
CA TRP A 68 -0.61 -12.01 -7.38
C TRP A 68 -1.62 -13.16 -7.28
N LYS A 69 -1.18 -14.33 -6.81
CA LYS A 69 -2.04 -15.48 -6.54
C LYS A 69 -1.81 -15.94 -5.10
N PRO A 70 -2.78 -15.73 -4.19
CA PRO A 70 -2.70 -16.29 -2.85
C PRO A 70 -2.66 -17.82 -2.86
N SER A 71 -2.01 -18.41 -1.85
CA SER A 71 -1.80 -19.86 -1.80
C SER A 71 -3.06 -20.66 -1.43
N THR A 72 -4.03 -20.02 -0.77
CA THR A 72 -5.18 -20.70 -0.14
C THR A 72 -6.53 -20.28 -0.71
N CYS A 73 -6.55 -19.37 -1.68
CA CYS A 73 -7.76 -18.82 -2.26
C CYS A 73 -7.47 -18.09 -3.57
N ASP A 74 -8.51 -17.94 -4.39
CA ASP A 74 -8.51 -17.04 -5.52
C ASP A 74 -9.07 -15.68 -5.08
N ILE A 75 -8.56 -14.62 -5.71
CA ILE A 75 -9.02 -13.24 -5.50
C ILE A 75 -9.66 -12.73 -6.78
N PRO A 76 -10.74 -11.95 -6.68
CA PRO A 76 -11.40 -11.39 -7.85
C PRO A 76 -10.46 -10.42 -8.58
N ARG A 77 -10.62 -10.30 -9.90
CA ARG A 77 -10.02 -9.19 -10.64
C ARG A 77 -10.64 -7.88 -10.16
N PHE A 78 -9.87 -6.79 -10.23
CA PHE A 78 -10.39 -5.47 -9.92
C PHE A 78 -11.53 -5.11 -10.88
N ASN A 79 -12.65 -4.63 -10.32
CA ASN A 79 -13.79 -4.15 -11.10
C ASN A 79 -14.08 -2.70 -10.72
N GLY A 80 -13.63 -1.76 -11.55
CA GLY A 80 -13.77 -0.33 -11.28
C GLY A 80 -15.21 0.16 -11.26
N LEU A 81 -16.10 -0.43 -12.07
CA LEU A 81 -17.53 -0.09 -12.07
C LEU A 81 -18.21 -0.52 -10.77
N ASP A 82 -17.96 -1.76 -10.31
CA ASP A 82 -18.47 -2.24 -9.03
C ASP A 82 -17.90 -1.41 -7.87
N PHE A 83 -16.60 -1.08 -7.90
CA PHE A 83 -15.97 -0.20 -6.92
C PHE A 83 -16.69 1.16 -6.84
N LEU A 84 -16.90 1.84 -7.97
CA LEU A 84 -17.60 3.12 -8.00
C LEU A 84 -19.04 3.03 -7.48
N LYS A 85 -19.78 1.97 -7.85
CA LYS A 85 -21.15 1.76 -7.36
C LYS A 85 -21.21 1.57 -5.84
N ARG A 86 -20.26 0.81 -5.27
CA ARG A 86 -20.19 0.59 -3.81
C ARG A 86 -19.84 1.87 -3.04
N TRP A 87 -19.01 2.71 -3.65
CA TRP A 87 -18.51 3.94 -3.05
C TRP A 87 -19.22 5.19 -3.56
N MET A 88 -20.40 5.06 -4.16
CA MET A 88 -21.16 6.18 -4.72
C MET A 88 -21.43 7.25 -3.64
N GLY A 89 -21.08 8.50 -3.95
CA GLY A 89 -21.20 9.65 -3.04
C GLY A 89 -20.18 9.68 -1.90
N LYS A 90 -19.15 8.81 -1.92
CA LYS A 90 -18.19 8.65 -0.82
C LYS A 90 -16.85 9.34 -1.08
N LYS A 91 -16.12 9.58 0.00
CA LYS A 91 -14.79 10.20 0.03
C LYS A 91 -13.73 9.22 0.51
N ILE A 92 -12.75 8.97 -0.33
CA ILE A 92 -11.63 8.07 -0.10
C ILE A 92 -10.36 8.92 -0.10
N MET A 93 -9.49 8.74 0.90
CA MET A 93 -8.25 9.51 1.00
C MET A 93 -7.06 8.60 1.32
N PHE A 94 -6.06 8.64 0.45
CA PHE A 94 -4.71 8.15 0.69
C PHE A 94 -3.94 9.22 1.46
N VAL A 95 -3.27 8.85 2.54
CA VAL A 95 -2.57 9.78 3.43
C VAL A 95 -1.17 9.26 3.70
N GLY A 96 -0.15 9.98 3.25
CA GLY A 96 1.21 9.51 3.46
C GLY A 96 2.28 10.15 2.60
N ASP A 97 3.32 9.35 2.33
CA ASP A 97 4.45 9.72 1.49
C ASP A 97 4.19 9.49 -0.01
N SER A 98 5.23 9.55 -0.84
CA SER A 98 5.12 9.38 -2.29
C SER A 98 4.59 8.01 -2.73
N LEU A 99 4.64 6.98 -1.87
CA LEU A 99 4.05 5.68 -2.19
C LEU A 99 2.53 5.70 -2.06
N SER A 100 1.99 6.58 -1.19
CA SER A 100 0.55 6.87 -1.19
C SER A 100 0.11 7.55 -2.48
N LEU A 101 0.91 8.48 -3.02
CA LEU A 101 0.66 9.09 -4.33
C LEU A 101 0.68 8.03 -5.44
N ASN A 102 1.66 7.13 -5.42
CA ASN A 102 1.83 6.07 -6.41
C ASN A 102 0.64 5.07 -6.37
N GLN A 103 0.18 4.66 -5.18
CA GLN A 103 -1.02 3.84 -5.06
C GLN A 103 -2.31 4.58 -5.45
N TRP A 104 -2.42 5.86 -5.12
CA TRP A 104 -3.56 6.71 -5.50
C TRP A 104 -3.68 6.86 -7.02
N GLN A 105 -2.58 7.11 -7.74
CA GLN A 105 -2.59 7.19 -9.21
C GLN A 105 -2.96 5.85 -9.85
N SER A 106 -2.45 4.74 -9.31
CA SER A 106 -2.88 3.40 -9.74
C SER A 106 -4.39 3.20 -9.61
N LEU A 107 -4.98 3.54 -8.45
CA LEU A 107 -6.42 3.33 -8.24
C LEU A 107 -7.24 4.19 -9.20
N THR A 108 -6.86 5.46 -9.39
CA THR A 108 -7.60 6.36 -10.28
C THR A 108 -7.51 5.91 -11.75
N CYS A 109 -6.36 5.39 -12.19
CA CYS A 109 -6.21 4.78 -13.52
C CYS A 109 -7.03 3.50 -13.69
N LEU A 110 -6.99 2.59 -12.70
CA LEU A 110 -7.78 1.37 -12.72
C LEU A 110 -9.28 1.64 -12.84
N ILE A 111 -9.78 2.66 -12.13
CA ILE A 111 -11.18 3.08 -12.23
C ILE A 111 -11.44 3.74 -13.58
N HIS A 112 -10.61 4.69 -14.02
CA HIS A 112 -10.79 5.40 -15.27
C HIS A 112 -10.86 4.46 -16.48
N ALA A 113 -9.95 3.49 -16.57
CA ALA A 113 -9.96 2.49 -17.64
C ALA A 113 -11.22 1.61 -17.63
N ALA A 114 -11.81 1.36 -16.45
CA ALA A 114 -13.05 0.58 -16.34
C ALA A 114 -14.31 1.38 -16.71
N VAL A 115 -14.24 2.72 -16.69
CA VAL A 115 -15.36 3.62 -16.99
C VAL A 115 -14.92 4.83 -17.84
N PRO A 116 -14.39 4.62 -19.05
CA PRO A 116 -13.69 5.65 -19.83
C PRO A 116 -14.57 6.86 -20.23
N ASN A 117 -15.89 6.69 -20.25
CA ASN A 117 -16.84 7.74 -20.63
C ASN A 117 -17.34 8.59 -19.44
N VAL A 118 -16.94 8.25 -18.21
CA VAL A 118 -17.35 8.98 -17.01
C VAL A 118 -16.58 10.28 -16.93
N LYS A 119 -17.28 11.38 -16.65
CA LYS A 119 -16.64 12.67 -16.47
C LYS A 119 -15.76 12.66 -15.20
N THR A 120 -14.50 13.03 -15.37
CA THR A 120 -13.53 13.13 -14.28
C THR A 120 -12.98 14.54 -14.11
N SER A 121 -12.88 14.99 -12.86
CA SER A 121 -12.20 16.24 -12.50
C SER A 121 -10.93 15.95 -11.71
N LEU A 122 -9.80 16.54 -12.13
CA LEU A 122 -8.52 16.48 -11.41
C LEU A 122 -8.24 17.84 -10.76
N VAL A 123 -7.99 17.85 -9.46
CA VAL A 123 -7.57 19.03 -8.71
C VAL A 123 -6.25 18.70 -8.01
N ARG A 124 -5.22 19.50 -8.25
CA ARG A 124 -3.94 19.40 -7.54
C ARG A 124 -3.67 20.72 -6.83
N LYS A 125 -3.62 20.69 -5.51
CA LYS A 125 -3.27 21.82 -4.63
C LYS A 125 -2.18 21.36 -3.68
N ASP A 126 -1.32 22.27 -3.22
CA ASP A 126 -0.11 22.05 -2.40
C ASP A 126 -0.01 20.67 -1.71
N SER A 127 -0.88 20.40 -0.73
CA SER A 127 -0.87 19.16 0.05
C SER A 127 -1.94 18.13 -0.35
N ILE A 128 -2.88 18.49 -1.22
CA ILE A 128 -4.04 17.64 -1.59
C ILE A 128 -4.19 17.54 -3.10
N SER A 129 -4.15 16.31 -3.61
CA SER A 129 -4.58 15.97 -4.96
C SER A 129 -5.90 15.19 -4.92
N SER A 130 -6.77 15.38 -5.91
CA SER A 130 -8.12 14.80 -5.93
C SER A 130 -8.53 14.45 -7.36
N VAL A 131 -8.99 13.22 -7.57
CA VAL A 131 -9.74 12.82 -8.76
C VAL A 131 -11.18 12.58 -8.34
N ILE A 132 -12.12 13.21 -9.03
CA ILE A 132 -13.55 13.08 -8.79
C ILE A 132 -14.18 12.36 -9.98
N PHE A 133 -14.87 11.26 -9.72
CA PHE A 133 -15.71 10.58 -10.73
C PHE A 133 -17.12 11.14 -10.61
N GLU A 134 -17.42 12.16 -11.41
CA GLU A 134 -18.55 13.07 -11.20
C GLU A 134 -19.91 12.35 -11.23
N ASP A 135 -20.10 11.45 -12.20
CA ASP A 135 -21.35 10.69 -12.38
C ASP A 135 -21.70 9.82 -11.16
N TYR A 136 -20.70 9.47 -10.34
CA TYR A 136 -20.86 8.66 -9.14
C TYR A 136 -20.68 9.48 -7.85
N GLY A 137 -20.29 10.75 -7.95
CA GLY A 137 -19.95 11.59 -6.81
C GLY A 137 -18.84 11.02 -5.92
N VAL A 138 -17.93 10.19 -6.46
CA VAL A 138 -16.84 9.57 -5.69
C VAL A 138 -15.60 10.44 -5.75
N TRP A 139 -15.05 10.75 -4.58
CA TRP A 139 -13.81 11.51 -4.44
C TRP A 139 -12.69 10.56 -4.04
N VAL A 140 -11.63 10.52 -4.83
CA VAL A 140 -10.40 9.77 -4.52
C VAL A 140 -9.28 10.78 -4.35
N MET A 141 -8.81 10.93 -3.12
CA MET A 141 -7.88 11.99 -2.72
C MET A 141 -6.54 11.43 -2.27
N HIS A 142 -5.50 12.23 -2.41
CA HIS A 142 -4.19 12.00 -1.82
C HIS A 142 -3.80 13.23 -0.98
N TYR A 143 -3.55 13.02 0.30
CA TYR A 143 -3.04 14.01 1.25
C TYR A 143 -1.57 13.72 1.56
N ARG A 144 -0.68 14.60 1.11
CA ARG A 144 0.78 14.42 1.28
C ARG A 144 1.21 14.82 2.69
N THR A 145 1.64 13.83 3.47
CA THR A 145 2.23 13.99 4.80
C THR A 145 3.20 12.84 5.06
N PRO A 146 4.47 12.95 4.60
CA PRO A 146 5.36 11.80 4.52
C PRO A 146 5.65 11.10 5.85
N TYR A 147 5.51 11.83 6.96
CA TYR A 147 5.75 11.35 8.32
C TYR A 147 4.46 11.11 9.12
N LEU A 148 3.29 11.45 8.57
CA LEU A 148 1.99 11.61 9.25
C LEU A 148 1.96 12.68 10.35
N VAL A 149 3.02 12.77 11.15
CA VAL A 149 3.24 13.80 12.17
C VAL A 149 3.74 15.11 11.57
N ASP A 150 3.61 16.18 12.35
CA ASP A 150 3.87 17.53 11.88
C ASP A 150 5.36 17.83 11.73
N MET A 151 5.68 18.54 10.65
CA MET A 151 6.97 19.20 10.46
C MET A 151 6.73 20.69 10.43
N VAL A 152 7.33 21.42 11.36
CA VAL A 152 7.10 22.86 11.53
C VAL A 152 8.40 23.64 11.57
N GLY A 153 8.37 24.89 11.10
CA GLY A 153 9.47 25.83 11.26
C GLY A 153 9.40 26.49 12.63
N GLU A 154 10.44 26.30 13.44
CA GLU A 154 10.62 26.93 14.75
C GLU A 154 11.86 27.82 14.73
N LYS A 155 12.06 28.63 15.78
CA LYS A 155 13.27 29.49 15.90
C LYS A 155 14.58 28.71 15.85
N VAL A 156 14.56 27.45 16.27
CA VAL A 156 15.73 26.55 16.26
C VAL A 156 15.98 25.88 14.90
N GLY A 157 15.04 25.98 13.96
CA GLY A 157 15.10 25.31 12.65
C GLY A 157 13.81 24.53 12.35
N ARG A 158 13.87 23.64 11.36
CA ARG A 158 12.76 22.73 11.02
C ARG A 158 12.71 21.59 12.03
N VAL A 159 11.57 21.42 12.68
CA VAL A 159 11.37 20.43 13.74
C VAL A 159 10.33 19.41 13.30
N LEU A 160 10.69 18.12 13.36
CA LEU A 160 9.74 17.01 13.22
C LEU A 160 9.16 16.70 14.61
N LYS A 161 7.89 17.05 14.84
CA LYS A 161 7.21 16.86 16.12
C LYS A 161 6.57 15.48 16.19
N LEU A 162 7.22 14.54 16.88
CA LEU A 162 6.82 13.12 16.88
C LEU A 162 5.50 12.85 17.62
N ASP A 163 4.99 13.81 18.38
CA ASP A 163 3.78 13.74 19.20
C ASP A 163 2.65 14.69 18.74
N SER A 164 2.76 15.27 17.54
CA SER A 164 1.77 16.20 16.99
C SER A 164 1.26 15.80 15.60
N ILE A 165 -0.07 15.90 15.39
CA ILE A 165 -0.75 15.67 14.10
C ILE A 165 -1.85 16.73 13.91
N ASN A 166 -1.47 17.95 13.56
CA ASN A 166 -2.39 19.03 13.21
C ASN A 166 -3.02 18.81 11.84
N GLY A 167 -2.25 18.26 10.88
CA GLY A 167 -2.74 17.89 9.55
C GLY A 167 -3.90 16.88 9.57
N GLY A 168 -4.08 16.17 10.69
CA GLY A 168 -5.14 15.18 10.88
C GLY A 168 -6.55 15.74 10.73
N ASN A 169 -6.75 17.04 10.94
CA ASN A 169 -8.06 17.68 10.76
C ASN A 169 -8.62 17.50 9.35
N ALA A 170 -7.75 17.41 8.33
CA ALA A 170 -8.15 17.21 6.94
C ALA A 170 -8.67 15.79 6.65
N TRP A 171 -8.35 14.81 7.51
CA TRP A 171 -8.70 13.40 7.32
C TRP A 171 -10.06 13.06 7.93
N ILE A 172 -10.58 13.92 8.81
CA ILE A 172 -11.87 13.74 9.47
C ILE A 172 -13.00 13.86 8.44
N GLY A 173 -13.99 12.96 8.52
CA GLY A 173 -15.14 12.95 7.62
C GLY A 173 -14.91 12.19 6.31
N MET A 174 -13.76 11.52 6.14
CA MET A 174 -13.55 10.56 5.05
C MET A 174 -14.27 9.24 5.35
N ASP A 175 -14.84 8.62 4.32
CA ASP A 175 -15.48 7.29 4.44
C ASP A 175 -14.43 6.17 4.41
N MET A 176 -13.29 6.41 3.76
CA MET A 176 -12.13 5.51 3.78
C MET A 176 -10.81 6.28 3.86
N LEU A 177 -9.94 5.85 4.78
CA LEU A 177 -8.58 6.35 4.93
C LEU A 177 -7.58 5.22 4.66
N ILE A 178 -6.61 5.46 3.78
CA ILE A 178 -5.51 4.53 3.49
C ILE A 178 -4.20 5.22 3.85
N PHE A 179 -3.59 4.82 4.95
CA PHE A 179 -2.36 5.43 5.45
C PHE A 179 -1.12 4.68 4.95
N ASN A 180 -0.05 5.40 4.64
CA ASN A 180 1.29 4.84 4.49
C ASN A 180 2.34 5.81 4.99
N THR A 181 3.46 5.31 5.51
CA THR A 181 4.62 6.13 5.81
C THR A 181 5.85 5.26 6.08
N TRP A 182 6.94 5.45 5.34
CA TRP A 182 8.22 4.81 5.68
C TRP A 182 9.43 5.45 4.97
N HIS A 183 9.35 5.65 3.65
CA HIS A 183 10.54 5.92 2.83
C HIS A 183 11.30 7.15 3.31
N TRP A 184 10.55 8.19 3.64
CA TRP A 184 11.08 9.48 4.10
C TRP A 184 11.71 9.44 5.49
N TRP A 185 11.36 8.46 6.33
CA TRP A 185 12.00 8.28 7.64
C TRP A 185 13.45 7.85 7.50
N THR A 186 13.82 7.18 6.42
CA THR A 186 15.18 6.64 6.25
C THR A 186 16.21 7.71 5.86
N HIS A 187 15.75 8.91 5.46
CA HIS A 187 16.62 9.99 5.01
C HIS A 187 17.58 10.46 6.11
N LYS A 188 18.83 10.72 5.70
CA LYS A 188 19.92 11.20 6.53
C LYS A 188 20.74 12.24 5.77
N GLY A 189 21.55 13.02 6.49
CA GLY A 189 22.44 14.01 5.90
C GLY A 189 21.66 15.07 5.11
N HIS A 190 22.12 15.39 3.89
CA HIS A 190 21.49 16.42 3.05
C HIS A 190 20.04 16.10 2.65
N ASN A 191 19.64 14.82 2.66
CA ASN A 191 18.29 14.39 2.35
C ASN A 191 17.34 14.48 3.54
N GLN A 192 17.85 14.71 4.76
CA GLN A 192 17.01 14.84 5.95
C GLN A 192 16.28 16.19 5.93
N PRO A 193 14.94 16.19 5.92
CA PRO A 193 14.18 17.44 5.79
C PRO A 193 13.98 18.19 7.11
N TRP A 194 14.34 17.59 8.25
CA TRP A 194 14.27 18.23 9.57
C TRP A 194 15.67 18.47 10.14
N ASP A 195 15.80 19.52 10.94
CA ASP A 195 17.03 19.90 11.63
C ASP A 195 17.07 19.35 13.07
N TYR A 196 15.90 19.08 13.65
CA TYR A 196 15.66 18.52 14.98
C TYR A 196 14.40 17.64 15.02
N LEU A 197 14.34 16.74 16.01
CA LEU A 197 13.12 16.01 16.38
C LEU A 197 12.65 16.46 17.77
N GLU A 198 11.34 16.49 17.98
CA GLU A 198 10.74 16.85 19.28
C GLU A 198 9.84 15.72 19.79
N GLU A 199 9.92 15.45 21.10
CA GLU A 199 8.98 14.61 21.84
C GLU A 199 8.70 15.25 23.20
N GLY A 200 7.47 15.69 23.43
CA GLY A 200 7.07 16.48 24.59
C GLY A 200 7.86 17.77 24.65
N THR A 201 8.65 17.96 25.71
CA THR A 201 9.51 19.13 25.90
C THR A 201 10.97 18.89 25.50
N LYS A 202 11.30 17.71 24.96
CA LYS A 202 12.67 17.32 24.64
C LYS A 202 12.94 17.53 23.15
N LEU A 203 14.04 18.23 22.88
CA LEU A 203 14.55 18.46 21.53
C LEU A 203 15.79 17.59 21.29
N TYR A 204 15.81 16.87 20.17
CA TYR A 204 16.87 15.97 19.76
C TYR A 204 17.46 16.44 18.44
N LYS A 205 18.80 16.46 18.33
CA LYS A 205 19.45 16.76 17.05
C LYS A 205 19.24 15.64 16.05
N ASP A 206 19.28 14.41 16.53
CA ASP A 206 19.05 13.22 15.73
C ASP A 206 18.47 12.10 16.59
N MET A 207 17.88 11.10 15.94
CA MET A 207 17.29 9.92 16.59
C MET A 207 17.42 8.68 15.71
N ASP A 208 17.54 7.50 16.31
CA ASP A 208 17.41 6.26 15.56
C ASP A 208 16.08 6.25 14.75
N ARG A 209 16.17 5.83 13.48
CA ARG A 209 15.05 5.93 12.54
C ARG A 209 13.86 5.06 12.94
N LEU A 210 14.11 3.87 13.47
CA LEU A 210 13.04 2.97 13.92
C LEU A 210 12.43 3.47 15.22
N ILE A 211 13.21 4.09 16.11
CA ILE A 211 12.69 4.75 17.32
C ILE A 211 11.80 5.94 16.93
N ALA A 212 12.27 6.83 16.05
CA ALA A 212 11.50 7.98 15.59
C ALA A 212 10.21 7.54 14.89
N PHE A 213 10.30 6.55 13.99
CA PHE A 213 9.16 5.97 13.30
C PHE A 213 8.14 5.37 14.27
N TYR A 214 8.60 4.57 15.24
CA TYR A 214 7.73 4.00 16.26
C TYR A 214 7.01 5.06 17.09
N LYS A 215 7.68 6.15 17.46
CA LYS A 215 7.08 7.27 18.21
C LYS A 215 6.02 7.98 17.37
N GLY A 216 6.36 8.40 16.15
CA GLY A 216 5.42 9.07 15.25
C GLY A 216 4.21 8.21 14.90
N LEU A 217 4.43 6.93 14.59
CA LEU A 217 3.34 6.00 14.29
C LEU A 217 2.48 5.71 15.53
N THR A 218 3.05 5.71 16.73
CA THR A 218 2.27 5.62 17.99
C THR A 218 1.35 6.83 18.16
N THR A 219 1.82 8.03 17.79
CA THR A 219 1.00 9.25 17.79
C THR A 219 -0.13 9.15 16.77
N TRP A 220 0.13 8.65 15.56
CA TRP A 220 -0.91 8.37 14.59
C TRP A 220 -1.95 7.36 15.10
N ALA A 221 -1.52 6.29 15.77
CA ALA A 221 -2.46 5.31 16.33
C ALA A 221 -3.37 5.93 17.38
N ARG A 222 -2.83 6.83 18.24
CA ARG A 222 -3.65 7.62 19.15
C ARG A 222 -4.61 8.52 18.39
N TRP A 223 -4.17 9.20 17.34
CA TRP A 223 -5.05 10.04 16.52
C TRP A 223 -6.24 9.23 15.97
N VAL A 224 -6.00 8.01 15.47
CA VAL A 224 -7.07 7.10 15.01
C VAL A 224 -8.03 6.79 16.16
N ASP A 225 -7.49 6.33 17.30
CA ASP A 225 -8.28 5.98 18.50
C ASP A 225 -9.12 7.14 19.04
N HIS A 226 -8.72 8.40 18.85
CA HIS A 226 -9.49 9.56 19.29
C HIS A 226 -10.53 9.99 18.24
N ASN A 227 -10.18 10.00 16.95
CA ASN A 227 -10.96 10.71 15.93
C ASN A 227 -11.86 9.83 15.06
N ILE A 228 -11.57 8.53 14.92
CA ILE A 228 -12.27 7.68 13.94
C ILE A 228 -13.53 7.04 14.50
N ASP A 229 -14.67 7.17 13.83
CA ASP A 229 -15.84 6.35 14.11
C ASP A 229 -15.83 5.13 13.17
N PRO A 230 -15.53 3.90 13.65
CA PRO A 230 -15.40 2.73 12.78
C PRO A 230 -16.71 2.30 12.13
N THR A 231 -17.86 2.84 12.57
CA THR A 231 -19.15 2.62 11.90
C THR A 231 -19.30 3.48 10.64
N LYS A 232 -18.50 4.54 10.51
CA LYS A 232 -18.55 5.52 9.40
C LYS A 232 -17.32 5.46 8.50
N THR A 233 -16.15 5.25 9.09
CA THR A 233 -14.87 5.33 8.37
C THR A 233 -14.15 3.99 8.43
N LYS A 234 -13.79 3.46 7.26
CA LYS A 234 -12.86 2.33 7.16
C LYS A 234 -11.42 2.84 7.16
N VAL A 235 -10.55 2.23 7.96
CA VAL A 235 -9.14 2.62 8.04
C VAL A 235 -8.25 1.46 7.61
N PHE A 236 -7.38 1.74 6.64
CA PHE A 236 -6.35 0.84 6.16
C PHE A 236 -4.97 1.43 6.47
N PHE A 237 -4.02 0.55 6.71
CA PHE A 237 -2.60 0.88 6.69
C PHE A 237 -1.93 0.05 5.60
N GLN A 238 -1.37 0.71 4.59
CA GLN A 238 -0.54 0.06 3.58
C GLN A 238 0.76 -0.38 4.23
N GLY A 239 1.09 -1.67 4.13
CA GLY A 239 2.35 -2.23 4.59
C GLY A 239 3.57 -1.53 3.97
N ILE A 240 4.73 -1.80 4.54
CA ILE A 240 6.00 -1.21 4.11
C ILE A 240 6.25 -1.56 2.64
N SER A 241 6.32 -0.54 1.78
CA SER A 241 6.85 -0.67 0.43
C SER A 241 8.37 -0.86 0.53
N PRO A 242 8.95 -1.90 -0.09
CA PRO A 242 10.39 -2.12 -0.07
C PRO A 242 11.10 -1.25 -1.11
N THR A 243 12.42 -1.15 -0.94
CA THR A 243 13.34 -0.65 -1.97
C THR A 243 14.18 -1.79 -2.51
N HIS A 244 14.74 -1.63 -3.71
CA HIS A 244 15.66 -2.60 -4.32
C HIS A 244 16.98 -1.95 -4.75
N TYR A 245 17.60 -1.17 -3.86
CA TYR A 245 18.91 -0.57 -4.12
C TYR A 245 20.07 -1.56 -3.94
N GLU A 246 19.91 -2.57 -3.09
CA GLU A 246 20.99 -3.46 -2.68
C GLU A 246 20.70 -4.92 -3.05
N GLY A 247 21.28 -5.40 -4.16
CA GLY A 247 21.01 -6.75 -4.64
C GLY A 247 21.43 -7.88 -3.72
N ARG A 248 22.27 -7.59 -2.70
CA ARG A 248 22.61 -8.55 -1.64
C ARG A 248 21.36 -9.03 -0.88
N GLU A 249 20.30 -8.24 -0.83
CA GLU A 249 19.05 -8.60 -0.18
C GLU A 249 18.29 -9.73 -0.92
N TRP A 250 18.60 -9.93 -2.21
CA TRP A 250 18.08 -11.02 -3.04
C TRP A 250 19.16 -11.92 -3.65
N ASN A 251 20.32 -12.03 -2.98
CA ASN A 251 21.46 -12.88 -3.37
C ASN A 251 22.15 -12.50 -4.70
N GLU A 252 22.05 -11.25 -5.14
CA GLU A 252 22.76 -10.69 -6.30
C GLU A 252 23.55 -9.42 -5.90
N PRO A 253 24.63 -9.53 -5.11
CA PRO A 253 25.24 -8.39 -4.40
C PRO A 253 25.74 -7.23 -5.30
N SER A 254 26.03 -7.48 -6.57
CA SER A 254 26.48 -6.47 -7.53
C SER A 254 25.35 -5.78 -8.31
N LYS A 255 24.09 -6.10 -8.00
CA LYS A 255 22.91 -5.61 -8.72
C LYS A 255 22.10 -4.60 -7.90
N THR A 256 21.29 -3.84 -8.63
CA THR A 256 20.20 -3.01 -8.10
C THR A 256 18.91 -3.41 -8.86
N CYS A 257 17.81 -2.67 -8.70
CA CYS A 257 16.62 -2.85 -9.54
C CYS A 257 16.88 -2.61 -11.05
N SER A 258 18.00 -1.96 -11.41
CA SER A 258 18.32 -1.66 -12.80
C SER A 258 18.52 -2.93 -13.63
N GLY A 259 17.84 -3.01 -14.77
CA GLY A 259 17.89 -4.14 -15.69
C GLY A 259 17.14 -5.39 -15.22
N GLN A 260 16.42 -5.33 -14.10
CA GLN A 260 15.61 -6.45 -13.60
C GLN A 260 14.27 -6.49 -14.35
N THR A 261 13.95 -7.62 -14.97
CA THR A 261 12.75 -7.77 -15.82
C THR A 261 11.78 -8.83 -15.31
N GLN A 262 12.16 -9.57 -14.28
CA GLN A 262 11.37 -10.63 -13.67
C GLN A 262 11.37 -10.57 -12.14
N PRO A 263 10.26 -10.96 -11.50
CA PRO A 263 10.16 -11.05 -10.06
C PRO A 263 11.08 -12.15 -9.52
N ILE A 264 11.32 -12.11 -8.22
CA ILE A 264 11.93 -13.21 -7.49
C ILE A 264 10.93 -14.36 -7.43
N SER A 265 11.36 -15.54 -7.85
CA SER A 265 10.55 -16.76 -7.83
C SER A 265 10.24 -17.22 -6.41
N GLY A 266 9.05 -17.80 -6.22
CA GLY A 266 8.60 -18.35 -4.94
C GLY A 266 7.82 -17.36 -4.08
N SER A 267 7.79 -17.61 -2.77
CA SER A 267 6.93 -16.88 -1.82
C SER A 267 7.71 -16.24 -0.66
N ARG A 268 9.04 -16.23 -0.73
CA ARG A 268 9.92 -15.76 0.35
C ARG A 268 11.01 -14.86 -0.21
N TYR A 269 11.22 -13.74 0.45
CA TYR A 269 12.33 -12.85 0.14
C TYR A 269 13.57 -13.22 0.97
N PRO A 270 14.78 -13.35 0.38
CA PRO A 270 15.95 -13.86 1.09
C PRO A 270 16.36 -13.05 2.34
N ALA A 271 16.32 -11.72 2.29
CA ALA A 271 16.67 -10.88 3.44
C ALA A 271 15.61 -10.87 4.58
N GLY A 272 14.45 -11.48 4.37
CA GLY A 272 13.34 -11.43 5.32
C GLY A 272 12.62 -10.08 5.33
N LEU A 273 11.83 -9.87 6.39
CA LEU A 273 11.01 -8.66 6.53
C LEU A 273 11.84 -7.44 6.96
N PRO A 274 11.56 -6.24 6.44
CA PRO A 274 12.19 -5.02 6.93
C PRO A 274 11.79 -4.74 8.37
N ALA A 275 12.71 -4.23 9.18
CA ALA A 275 12.46 -3.93 10.60
C ALA A 275 11.29 -2.94 10.81
N ALA A 276 11.02 -2.06 9.85
CA ALA A 276 9.87 -1.17 9.86
C ALA A 276 8.52 -1.92 9.88
N ALA A 277 8.42 -3.09 9.25
CA ALA A 277 7.20 -3.90 9.29
C ALA A 277 6.92 -4.42 10.71
N ILE A 278 7.98 -4.71 11.47
CA ILE A 278 7.88 -5.08 12.89
C ILE A 278 7.33 -3.91 13.71
N VAL A 279 7.79 -2.69 13.43
CA VAL A 279 7.27 -1.47 14.07
C VAL A 279 5.78 -1.27 13.77
N VAL A 280 5.37 -1.39 12.50
CA VAL A 280 3.96 -1.30 12.08
C VAL A 280 3.10 -2.32 12.85
N ASN A 281 3.49 -3.60 12.82
CA ASN A 281 2.76 -4.66 13.54
C ASN A 281 2.66 -4.39 15.04
N LYS A 282 3.74 -3.90 15.67
CA LYS A 282 3.75 -3.55 17.09
C LYS A 282 2.79 -2.40 17.44
N VAL A 283 2.66 -1.41 16.56
CA VAL A 283 1.74 -0.28 16.76
C VAL A 283 0.30 -0.71 16.50
N LEU A 284 0.03 -1.43 15.40
CA LEU A 284 -1.31 -1.94 15.08
C LEU A 284 -1.82 -2.94 16.13
N ALA A 285 -0.96 -3.70 16.79
CA ALA A 285 -1.37 -4.58 17.88
C ALA A 285 -1.89 -3.83 19.13
N ARG A 286 -1.69 -2.50 19.22
CA ARG A 286 -2.03 -1.68 20.39
C ARG A 286 -3.14 -0.66 20.12
N ILE A 287 -3.50 -0.47 18.86
CA ILE A 287 -4.60 0.41 18.48
C ILE A 287 -5.92 -0.20 18.95
N LYS A 288 -6.83 0.61 19.47
CA LYS A 288 -8.11 0.13 19.98
C LYS A 288 -9.16 0.03 18.88
N LYS A 289 -9.14 0.97 17.93
CA LYS A 289 -10.06 0.99 16.79
C LYS A 289 -9.54 0.12 15.65
N PRO A 290 -10.42 -0.57 14.92
CA PRO A 290 -10.00 -1.49 13.87
C PRO A 290 -9.25 -0.73 12.76
N VAL A 291 -8.05 -1.21 12.45
CA VAL A 291 -7.28 -0.82 11.27
C VAL A 291 -6.90 -2.08 10.51
N TYR A 292 -7.20 -2.09 9.22
CA TYR A 292 -6.87 -3.21 8.35
C TYR A 292 -5.47 -3.02 7.76
N LEU A 293 -4.54 -3.93 8.06
CA LEU A 293 -3.22 -3.95 7.43
C LEU A 293 -3.33 -4.56 6.03
N LEU A 294 -3.04 -3.76 4.99
CA LEU A 294 -2.74 -4.30 3.67
C LEU A 294 -1.29 -4.79 3.72
N ASP A 295 -1.09 -6.07 4.06
CA ASP A 295 0.24 -6.67 4.28
C ASP A 295 0.97 -6.95 2.95
N VAL A 296 1.23 -5.88 2.20
CA VAL A 296 1.80 -5.92 0.85
C VAL A 296 3.32 -6.04 0.84
N THR A 297 3.98 -6.06 2.00
CA THR A 297 5.45 -5.95 2.09
C THR A 297 6.15 -7.11 1.39
N THR A 298 5.85 -8.35 1.77
CA THR A 298 6.58 -9.51 1.22
C THR A 298 6.31 -9.70 -0.27
N LEU A 299 5.05 -9.58 -0.70
CA LEU A 299 4.72 -9.69 -2.13
C LEU A 299 5.41 -8.59 -2.96
N SER A 300 5.60 -7.40 -2.38
CA SER A 300 6.30 -6.29 -3.04
C SER A 300 7.81 -6.51 -3.08
N GLN A 301 8.40 -7.16 -2.07
CA GLN A 301 9.83 -7.50 -2.05
C GLN A 301 10.17 -8.48 -3.18
N LEU A 302 9.21 -9.29 -3.64
CA LEU A 302 9.42 -10.18 -4.77
C LEU A 302 9.45 -9.45 -6.11
N ARG A 303 9.10 -8.15 -6.17
CA ARG A 303 8.94 -7.38 -7.41
C ARG A 303 10.11 -6.48 -7.75
N LYS A 304 11.35 -6.97 -7.59
CA LYS A 304 12.57 -6.21 -7.98
C LYS A 304 12.56 -5.67 -9.43
N ASP A 305 11.71 -6.24 -10.28
CA ASP A 305 11.48 -5.85 -11.67
C ASP A 305 10.57 -4.63 -11.88
N ALA A 306 9.74 -4.25 -10.91
CA ALA A 306 8.62 -3.33 -11.14
C ALA A 306 8.95 -1.84 -10.88
N HIS A 307 10.21 -1.51 -10.57
CA HIS A 307 10.64 -0.15 -10.30
C HIS A 307 10.88 0.66 -11.58
N PRO A 308 10.76 2.01 -11.56
CA PRO A 308 11.12 2.86 -12.67
C PRO A 308 12.58 2.73 -13.11
N SER A 309 13.51 2.50 -12.18
CA SER A 309 14.94 2.52 -12.46
C SER A 309 15.34 3.85 -13.13
N ALA A 310 15.81 3.84 -14.37
CA ALA A 310 16.18 5.04 -15.12
C ALA A 310 15.01 5.68 -15.88
N TYR A 311 13.81 5.09 -15.83
CA TYR A 311 12.64 5.48 -16.63
C TYR A 311 11.63 6.28 -15.81
N SER A 312 12.11 7.21 -14.98
CA SER A 312 11.36 7.99 -13.98
C SER A 312 11.11 9.43 -14.42
N GLY A 313 10.81 9.66 -15.70
CA GLY A 313 10.50 11.00 -16.18
C GLY A 313 11.71 11.93 -16.21
N GLU A 314 11.52 13.13 -15.67
CA GLU A 314 12.60 14.12 -15.50
C GLU A 314 13.46 13.84 -14.26
N HIS A 315 13.07 12.88 -13.41
CA HIS A 315 13.85 12.46 -12.26
C HIS A 315 14.99 11.56 -12.73
N GLY A 316 16.18 12.16 -12.90
CA GLY A 316 17.39 11.41 -13.23
C GLY A 316 17.83 10.49 -12.09
N GLY A 317 18.55 9.42 -12.43
CA GLY A 317 19.09 8.46 -11.47
C GLY A 317 18.51 7.06 -11.64
N ASN A 318 18.66 6.23 -10.62
CA ASN A 318 18.14 4.88 -10.60
C ASN A 318 17.14 4.77 -9.45
N ASP A 319 15.87 4.99 -9.73
CA ASP A 319 14.80 4.89 -8.74
C ASP A 319 14.43 3.43 -8.49
N CYS A 320 14.85 2.92 -7.33
CA CYS A 320 14.49 1.60 -6.83
C CYS A 320 13.56 1.68 -5.61
N SER A 321 12.75 2.75 -5.53
CA SER A 321 11.89 3.06 -4.39
C SER A 321 10.42 3.20 -4.77
N HIS A 322 10.10 3.85 -5.89
CA HIS A 322 8.74 3.95 -6.44
C HIS A 322 8.46 2.83 -7.44
N TRP A 323 7.25 2.79 -8.00
CA TRP A 323 6.82 1.71 -8.88
C TRP A 323 6.24 2.25 -10.18
N CYS A 324 6.56 1.56 -11.27
CA CYS A 324 5.94 1.81 -12.57
C CYS A 324 4.42 1.63 -12.50
N LEU A 325 3.69 2.46 -13.24
CA LEU A 325 2.26 2.34 -13.49
C LEU A 325 2.00 2.14 -15.00
N PRO A 326 1.18 1.15 -15.40
CA PRO A 326 0.64 0.06 -14.59
C PRO A 326 1.74 -0.82 -13.98
N GLY A 327 1.44 -1.53 -12.89
CA GLY A 327 2.43 -2.34 -12.17
C GLY A 327 2.01 -2.81 -10.79
N LEU A 328 2.98 -2.87 -9.87
CA LEU A 328 2.78 -3.41 -8.52
C LEU A 328 1.66 -2.70 -7.72
N PRO A 329 1.52 -1.36 -7.73
CA PRO A 329 0.46 -0.69 -6.99
C PRO A 329 -0.96 -1.11 -7.43
N ASP A 330 -1.13 -1.59 -8.67
CA ASP A 330 -2.42 -2.14 -9.14
C ASP A 330 -2.82 -3.38 -8.34
N THR A 331 -1.84 -4.19 -7.95
CA THR A 331 -2.05 -5.35 -7.09
C THR A 331 -2.41 -4.92 -5.67
N TRP A 332 -1.80 -3.85 -5.13
CA TRP A 332 -2.18 -3.31 -3.83
C TRP A 332 -3.64 -2.86 -3.83
N ASN A 333 -4.08 -2.21 -4.91
CA ASN A 333 -5.47 -1.79 -5.10
C ASN A 333 -6.43 -2.96 -5.36
N GLN A 334 -6.00 -4.02 -6.04
CA GLN A 334 -6.77 -5.26 -6.17
C GLN A 334 -6.97 -5.94 -4.80
N LEU A 335 -5.94 -5.95 -3.95
CA LEU A 335 -6.03 -6.49 -2.59
C LEU A 335 -6.90 -5.63 -1.68
N LEU A 336 -6.80 -4.30 -1.78
CA LEU A 336 -7.71 -3.35 -1.11
C LEU A 336 -9.16 -3.63 -1.53
N TYR A 337 -9.44 -3.69 -2.84
CA TYR A 337 -10.77 -4.00 -3.35
C TYR A 337 -11.27 -5.35 -2.83
N THR A 338 -10.44 -6.38 -2.84
CA THR A 338 -10.78 -7.71 -2.32
C THR A 338 -11.15 -7.65 -0.83
N ALA A 339 -10.35 -6.95 -0.02
CA ALA A 339 -10.63 -6.77 1.41
C ALA A 339 -11.91 -5.98 1.71
N LEU A 340 -12.42 -5.22 0.73
CA LEU A 340 -13.66 -4.44 0.86
C LEU A 340 -14.93 -5.24 0.53
N ILE A 341 -14.80 -6.34 -0.20
CA ILE A 341 -15.93 -7.14 -0.68
C ILE A 341 -16.01 -8.54 -0.07
N LEU A 342 -14.99 -8.95 0.69
CA LEU A 342 -14.96 -10.19 1.45
C LEU A 342 -15.57 -10.05 2.85
#